data_AF-A0A0C4F972-F1
#
_entry.id   AF-A0A0C4F972-F1
#
_cell.length_a   1.000
_cell.length_b   1.000
_cell.length_c   1.000
_cell.angle_alpha   90.00
_cell.angle_beta   90.00
_cell.angle_gamma   90.00
#
_symmetry.space_group_name_H-M   'P 1'
#
loop_
_entity.id
_entity.type
_entity.pdbx_description
1 polymer ?
#
loop_
_entity_poly.entity_id
_entity_poly.type
_entity_poly.pdbx_seq_one_letter_code
_entity_poly.pdbx_strand_id
1 'polypeptide(L)'
;MGLSSTNLNVNGIAVGFLPALSEPIQPNTPLDINNRIGAPMSVMGSYIQLYAKDTNLVEIDWQLPQYRQLIGWPVWEIAMMPVEGLEKVTPEMAANIASKMQMLNAQGITVWLRFAHEMNGDWYVWGQKPALFLEKWKLVTSAVRRVAPKTLMLWAPNSGFSADQDALLGGYAKYWPGGEWVDMIGHERVNVLPSPTEAQDTIKDFVKLFGSKDHDRPLVLAETAASYTRSLDGKPAPGEAAERDIKLSWMSQLLSRSMAEAVPELKAVVWALDPVKSKN
;
A
#
# COMPACT_ATOMS: atom_id res chain seq x y z
N MET A 1 -9.98 3.16 12.22
CA MET A 1 -8.63 2.70 11.84
C MET A 1 -8.28 1.36 12.46
N GLY A 2 -8.23 1.24 13.80
CA GLY A 2 -7.86 -0.02 14.48
C GLY A 2 -6.36 -0.20 14.75
N LEU A 3 -5.55 0.84 14.52
CA LEU A 3 -4.16 0.90 14.92
C LEU A 3 -4.07 0.93 16.46
N SER A 4 -3.21 0.11 17.06
CA SER A 4 -2.90 0.20 18.49
C SER A 4 -1.80 1.21 18.76
N SER A 5 -1.95 2.02 19.81
CA SER A 5 -0.90 2.93 20.31
C SER A 5 0.24 2.21 21.05
N THR A 6 0.12 0.90 21.29
CA THR A 6 1.19 0.06 21.87
C THR A 6 2.14 -0.53 20.83
N ASN A 7 1.80 -0.44 19.55
CA ASN A 7 2.57 -1.00 18.45
C ASN A 7 3.49 0.09 17.87
N LEU A 8 4.38 -0.30 16.95
CA LEU A 8 5.41 0.56 16.40
C LEU A 8 4.81 1.85 15.80
N ASN A 9 5.10 2.97 16.45
CA ASN A 9 4.61 4.30 16.13
C ASN A 9 5.72 5.33 16.41
N VAL A 10 5.88 6.32 15.54
CA VAL A 10 6.86 7.40 15.67
C VAL A 10 6.18 8.73 15.38
N ASN A 11 6.27 9.69 16.31
CA ASN A 11 5.61 11.01 16.21
C ASN A 11 4.09 10.96 15.92
N GLY A 12 3.40 9.88 16.30
CA GLY A 12 1.97 9.67 16.03
C GLY A 12 1.69 8.83 14.77
N ILE A 13 2.68 8.68 13.87
CA ILE A 13 2.57 7.91 12.63
C ILE A 13 2.85 6.43 12.93
N ALA A 14 1.88 5.57 12.62
CA ALA A 14 2.01 4.12 12.81
C ALA A 14 2.85 3.49 11.69
N VAL A 15 3.71 2.53 12.02
CA VAL A 15 4.61 1.89 11.06
C VAL A 15 4.21 0.43 10.85
N GLY A 16 3.99 0.07 9.59
CA GLY A 16 3.75 -1.30 9.13
C GLY A 16 4.78 -1.75 8.10
N PHE A 17 4.66 -3.01 7.69
CA PHE A 17 5.54 -3.62 6.70
C PHE A 17 4.77 -4.56 5.76
N LEU A 18 5.21 -4.65 4.50
CA LEU A 18 4.90 -5.73 3.58
C LEU A 18 5.98 -6.81 3.69
N PRO A 19 5.68 -8.01 4.25
CA PRO A 19 6.64 -9.10 4.34
C PRO A 19 6.75 -9.86 3.02
N ALA A 20 7.97 -10.26 2.67
CA ALA A 20 8.31 -11.06 1.51
C ALA A 20 7.98 -12.55 1.73
N LEU A 21 6.76 -12.86 2.20
CA LEU A 21 6.35 -14.20 2.66
C LEU A 21 6.47 -15.31 1.60
N SER A 22 6.32 -14.95 0.33
CA SER A 22 6.29 -15.88 -0.81
C SER A 22 7.50 -15.74 -1.75
N GLU A 23 8.47 -14.87 -1.42
CA GLU A 23 9.59 -14.59 -2.31
C GLU A 23 10.61 -15.75 -2.36
N PRO A 24 11.04 -16.20 -3.56
CA PRO A 24 12.04 -17.27 -3.68
C PRO A 24 13.46 -16.82 -3.30
N ILE A 25 13.69 -15.52 -3.06
CA ILE A 25 15.00 -14.93 -2.76
C ILE A 25 14.86 -14.02 -1.53
N GLN A 26 15.47 -14.42 -0.41
CA GLN A 26 15.42 -13.74 0.89
C GLN A 26 13.99 -13.49 1.43
N PRO A 27 13.11 -14.52 1.50
CA PRO A 27 11.81 -14.37 2.15
C PRO A 27 11.94 -13.98 3.62
N ASN A 28 10.96 -13.25 4.14
CA ASN A 28 10.83 -12.98 5.57
C ASN A 28 9.37 -13.11 6.03
N THR A 29 9.17 -13.61 7.24
CA THR A 29 7.86 -13.59 7.89
C THR A 29 7.65 -12.24 8.60
N PRO A 30 6.39 -11.83 8.86
CA PRO A 30 6.14 -10.66 9.71
C PRO A 30 6.67 -10.83 11.14
N LEU A 31 6.87 -12.07 11.62
CA LEU A 31 7.51 -12.33 12.90
C LEU A 31 9.02 -12.04 12.86
N ASP A 32 9.72 -12.41 11.78
CA ASP A 32 11.15 -12.06 11.59
C ASP A 32 11.36 -10.54 11.58
N ILE A 33 10.43 -9.80 10.97
CA ILE A 33 10.44 -8.33 10.94
C ILE A 33 10.28 -7.78 12.36
N ASN A 34 9.26 -8.21 13.10
CA ASN A 34 9.05 -7.80 14.50
C ASN A 34 10.27 -8.11 15.38
N ASN A 35 10.85 -9.31 15.25
CA ASN A 35 12.04 -9.74 15.98
C ASN A 35 13.28 -8.88 15.65
N ARG A 36 13.44 -8.47 14.39
CA ARG A 36 14.57 -7.66 13.92
C ARG A 36 14.43 -6.17 14.24
N ILE A 37 13.20 -5.67 14.33
CA ILE A 37 12.90 -4.29 14.75
C ILE A 37 12.85 -4.15 16.29
N GLY A 38 12.55 -5.24 17.01
CA GLY A 38 12.42 -5.25 18.47
C GLY A 38 11.09 -4.68 18.98
N ALA A 39 10.11 -4.50 18.11
CA ALA A 39 8.77 -3.98 18.44
C ALA A 39 7.69 -4.64 17.55
N PRO A 40 6.43 -4.72 17.99
CA PRO A 40 5.35 -5.22 17.16
C PRO A 40 4.94 -4.18 16.12
N MET A 41 4.91 -4.52 14.84
CA MET A 41 4.40 -3.66 13.77
C MET A 41 2.95 -3.21 14.03
N SER A 42 2.56 -2.06 13.49
CA SER A 42 1.18 -1.55 13.58
C SER A 42 0.28 -2.03 12.45
N VAL A 43 0.85 -2.32 11.28
CA VAL A 43 0.14 -2.87 10.10
C VAL A 43 0.99 -3.98 9.48
N MET A 44 0.36 -5.12 9.18
CA MET A 44 0.91 -6.16 8.29
C MET A 44 0.26 -5.99 6.92
N GLY A 45 1.04 -5.66 5.90
CA GLY A 45 0.58 -5.68 4.51
C GLY A 45 0.68 -7.08 3.90
N SER A 46 -0.22 -7.40 2.97
CA SER A 46 -0.24 -8.63 2.19
C SER A 46 -0.77 -8.39 0.79
N TYR A 47 -0.12 -8.97 -0.23
CA TYR A 47 -0.76 -9.20 -1.52
C TYR A 47 -1.57 -10.50 -1.48
N ILE A 48 -2.73 -10.51 -2.15
CA ILE A 48 -3.61 -11.67 -2.33
C ILE A 48 -4.11 -11.69 -3.78
N GLN A 49 -3.96 -12.82 -4.47
CA GLN A 49 -4.34 -12.98 -5.87
C GLN A 49 -5.80 -13.43 -6.02
N LEU A 50 -6.64 -12.53 -6.52
CA LEU A 50 -8.06 -12.77 -6.76
C LEU A 50 -8.27 -13.46 -8.12
N TYR A 51 -8.39 -14.78 -8.09
CA TYR A 51 -8.83 -15.59 -9.22
C TYR A 51 -10.34 -15.89 -9.17
N ALA A 52 -11.01 -15.95 -10.31
CA ALA A 52 -12.42 -16.33 -10.42
C ALA A 52 -12.69 -17.80 -10.00
N LYS A 53 -11.67 -18.68 -10.11
CA LYS A 53 -11.73 -20.06 -9.59
C LYS A 53 -11.56 -20.19 -8.08
N ASP A 54 -11.02 -19.16 -7.40
CA ASP A 54 -10.79 -19.19 -5.96
C ASP A 54 -11.93 -18.50 -5.21
N THR A 55 -13.03 -19.22 -5.08
CA THR A 55 -14.20 -18.76 -4.32
C THR A 55 -13.96 -18.67 -2.81
N ASN A 56 -12.87 -19.26 -2.31
CA ASN A 56 -12.56 -19.31 -0.87
C ASN A 56 -11.43 -18.36 -0.45
N LEU A 57 -10.72 -17.73 -1.38
CA LEU A 57 -9.55 -16.86 -1.11
C LEU A 57 -8.50 -17.57 -0.26
N VAL A 58 -8.07 -18.76 -0.71
CA VAL A 58 -7.27 -19.70 0.09
C VAL A 58 -5.88 -19.16 0.48
N GLU A 59 -5.38 -18.17 -0.25
CA GLU A 59 -4.13 -17.48 0.10
C GLU A 59 -4.25 -16.72 1.44
N ILE A 60 -5.43 -16.20 1.79
CA ILE A 60 -5.69 -15.58 3.11
C ILE A 60 -5.63 -16.65 4.21
N ASP A 61 -6.16 -17.85 3.96
CA ASP A 61 -6.12 -18.95 4.93
C ASP A 61 -4.71 -19.50 5.13
N TRP A 62 -3.85 -19.44 4.10
CA TRP A 62 -2.43 -19.76 4.18
C TRP A 62 -1.62 -18.71 4.96
N GLN A 63 -1.93 -17.41 4.82
CA GLN A 63 -1.24 -16.34 5.55
C GLN A 63 -1.73 -16.14 6.99
N LEU A 64 -2.99 -16.52 7.31
CA LEU A 64 -3.60 -16.32 8.63
C LEU A 64 -2.80 -16.95 9.81
N PRO A 65 -2.19 -18.15 9.71
CA PRO A 65 -1.27 -18.67 10.72
C PRO A 65 -0.02 -17.81 10.97
N GLN A 66 0.45 -17.05 9.98
CA GLN A 66 1.56 -16.10 10.16
C GLN A 66 1.09 -14.83 10.87
N TYR A 67 -0.05 -14.27 10.45
CA TYR A 67 -0.69 -13.14 11.14
C TYR A 67 -0.95 -13.44 12.62
N ARG A 68 -1.45 -14.64 12.96
CA ARG A 68 -1.78 -15.05 14.34
C ARG A 68 -0.59 -15.15 15.30
N GLN A 69 0.65 -15.13 14.81
CA GLN A 69 1.86 -15.08 15.64
C GLN A 69 2.22 -13.65 16.09
N LEU A 70 1.56 -12.63 15.54
CA LEU A 70 1.93 -11.23 15.76
C LEU A 70 1.30 -10.68 17.04
N ILE A 71 2.15 -10.50 18.06
CA ILE A 71 1.82 -9.75 19.28
C ILE A 71 1.34 -8.34 18.90
N GLY A 72 0.39 -7.80 19.67
CA GLY A 72 -0.16 -6.46 19.44
C GLY A 72 -1.25 -6.38 18.36
N TRP A 73 -1.63 -7.50 17.73
CA TRP A 73 -2.74 -7.58 16.76
C TRP A 73 -2.73 -6.43 15.73
N PRO A 74 -1.69 -6.34 14.88
CA PRO A 74 -1.61 -5.30 13.85
C PRO A 74 -2.86 -5.30 12.97
N VAL A 75 -3.16 -4.15 12.36
CA VAL A 75 -4.12 -4.14 11.26
C VAL A 75 -3.59 -5.03 10.14
N TRP A 76 -4.45 -5.85 9.54
CA TRP A 76 -4.10 -6.56 8.32
C TRP A 76 -4.52 -5.72 7.11
N GLU A 77 -3.56 -5.18 6.37
CA GLU A 77 -3.83 -4.57 5.07
C GLU A 77 -3.72 -5.63 3.97
N ILE A 78 -4.77 -5.76 3.16
CA ILE A 78 -4.89 -6.81 2.14
C ILE A 78 -5.06 -6.17 0.77
N ALA A 79 -4.00 -6.19 -0.03
CA ALA A 79 -3.99 -5.83 -1.44
C ALA A 79 -4.63 -6.96 -2.27
N MET A 80 -5.91 -6.79 -2.62
CA MET A 80 -6.71 -7.78 -3.33
C MET A 80 -6.63 -7.55 -4.84
N MET A 81 -5.81 -8.37 -5.51
CA MET A 81 -5.35 -8.15 -6.89
C MET A 81 -6.18 -8.96 -7.91
N PRO A 82 -7.04 -8.33 -8.75
CA PRO A 82 -7.82 -9.03 -9.78
C PRO A 82 -6.94 -9.44 -10.98
N VAL A 83 -6.09 -10.45 -10.79
CA VAL A 83 -5.07 -10.92 -11.75
C VAL A 83 -5.61 -11.48 -13.07
N GLU A 84 -6.91 -11.76 -13.16
CA GLU A 84 -7.60 -12.13 -14.41
C GLU A 84 -8.34 -10.94 -15.09
N GLY A 85 -8.16 -9.72 -14.58
CA GLY A 85 -8.80 -8.49 -15.05
C GLY A 85 -10.07 -8.11 -14.29
N LEU A 86 -10.40 -6.82 -14.25
CA LEU A 86 -11.61 -6.29 -13.60
C LEU A 86 -12.90 -6.85 -14.25
N GLU A 87 -12.83 -7.19 -15.53
CA GLU A 87 -13.90 -7.80 -16.32
C GLU A 87 -14.41 -9.12 -15.71
N LYS A 88 -13.56 -9.83 -14.96
CA LYS A 88 -13.91 -11.08 -14.27
C LYS A 88 -14.59 -10.88 -12.92
N VAL A 89 -14.52 -9.68 -12.34
CA VAL A 89 -15.01 -9.43 -10.97
C VAL A 89 -16.54 -9.39 -10.96
N THR A 90 -17.14 -10.52 -10.54
CA THR A 90 -18.59 -10.71 -10.44
C THR A 90 -19.16 -10.27 -9.08
N PRO A 91 -20.49 -10.11 -8.95
CA PRO A 91 -21.15 -9.91 -7.65
C PRO A 91 -20.93 -11.07 -6.68
N GLU A 92 -20.70 -12.29 -7.18
CA GLU A 92 -20.36 -13.48 -6.39
C GLU A 92 -18.95 -13.36 -5.80
N MET A 93 -17.94 -12.98 -6.61
CA MET A 93 -16.59 -12.73 -6.11
C MET A 93 -16.57 -11.60 -5.07
N ALA A 94 -17.37 -10.55 -5.27
CA ALA A 94 -17.56 -9.49 -4.27
C ALA A 94 -18.20 -10.01 -2.96
N ALA A 95 -19.15 -10.96 -3.04
CA ALA A 95 -19.73 -11.61 -1.87
C ALA A 95 -18.74 -12.56 -1.16
N ASN A 96 -17.89 -13.26 -1.91
CA ASN A 96 -16.85 -14.14 -1.36
C ASN A 96 -15.77 -13.34 -0.62
N ILE A 97 -15.31 -12.23 -1.22
CA ILE A 97 -14.45 -11.23 -0.54
C ILE A 97 -15.11 -10.76 0.76
N ALA A 98 -16.36 -10.28 0.68
CA ALA A 98 -17.06 -9.75 1.86
C ALA A 98 -17.27 -10.81 2.96
N SER A 99 -17.49 -12.07 2.59
CA SER A 99 -17.62 -13.20 3.53
C SER A 99 -16.27 -13.53 4.21
N LYS A 100 -15.16 -13.53 3.45
CA LYS A 100 -13.82 -13.70 4.04
C LYS A 100 -13.44 -12.54 4.95
N MET A 101 -13.79 -11.31 4.58
CA MET A 101 -13.58 -10.14 5.45
C MET A 101 -14.37 -10.26 6.76
N GLN A 102 -15.62 -10.74 6.71
CA GLN A 102 -16.42 -11.02 7.90
C GLN A 102 -15.78 -12.12 8.78
N MET A 103 -15.28 -13.20 8.16
CA MET A 103 -14.57 -14.28 8.86
C MET A 103 -13.34 -13.76 9.62
N LEU A 104 -12.58 -12.82 9.04
CA LEU A 104 -11.45 -12.17 9.72
C LEU A 104 -11.95 -11.24 10.85
N ASN A 105 -12.94 -10.38 10.60
CA ASN A 105 -13.49 -9.47 11.61
C ASN A 105 -14.11 -10.20 12.82
N ALA A 106 -14.68 -11.40 12.60
CA ALA A 106 -15.24 -12.24 13.66
C ALA A 106 -14.16 -12.81 14.60
N GLN A 107 -12.91 -12.88 14.15
CA GLN A 107 -11.74 -13.29 14.95
C GLN A 107 -11.06 -12.09 15.65
N GLY A 108 -11.65 -10.88 15.58
CA GLY A 108 -11.07 -9.65 16.12
C GLY A 108 -10.10 -8.93 15.18
N ILE A 109 -9.81 -9.49 14.00
CA ILE A 109 -8.87 -8.91 13.03
C ILE A 109 -9.49 -7.66 12.40
N THR A 110 -8.84 -6.51 12.61
CA THR A 110 -9.14 -5.30 11.81
C THR A 110 -8.46 -5.43 10.46
N VAL A 111 -9.24 -5.22 9.39
CA VAL A 111 -8.73 -5.32 8.01
C VAL A 111 -8.88 -3.99 7.28
N TRP A 112 -7.85 -3.60 6.54
CA TRP A 112 -7.91 -2.59 5.49
C TRP A 112 -7.86 -3.31 4.14
N LEU A 113 -8.98 -3.33 3.41
CA LEU A 113 -9.07 -4.00 2.11
C LEU A 113 -8.70 -3.03 0.99
N ARG A 114 -7.55 -3.28 0.37
CA ARG A 114 -6.98 -2.52 -0.74
C ARG A 114 -7.25 -3.23 -2.07
N PHE A 115 -8.45 -3.05 -2.61
CA PHE A 115 -8.87 -3.71 -3.85
C PHE A 115 -8.29 -3.01 -5.09
N ALA A 116 -7.57 -3.76 -5.94
CA ALA A 116 -6.99 -3.30 -7.20
C ALA A 116 -6.17 -1.99 -7.06
N HIS A 117 -5.06 -2.05 -6.32
CA HIS A 117 -4.12 -0.94 -6.14
C HIS A 117 -3.47 -0.51 -7.46
N GLU A 118 -2.97 0.73 -7.51
CA GLU A 118 -2.26 1.30 -8.68
C GLU A 118 -3.02 1.17 -10.02
N MET A 119 -4.36 1.13 -9.99
CA MET A 119 -5.20 1.02 -11.20
C MET A 119 -5.10 2.20 -12.19
N ASN A 120 -4.30 3.22 -11.86
CA ASN A 120 -3.91 4.31 -12.75
C ASN A 120 -2.64 4.03 -13.58
N GLY A 121 -1.80 3.10 -13.14
CA GLY A 121 -0.64 2.60 -13.92
C GLY A 121 -1.07 1.69 -15.07
N ASP A 122 -0.14 1.40 -15.99
CA ASP A 122 -0.32 0.48 -17.13
C ASP A 122 0.28 -0.93 -16.89
N TRP A 123 1.08 -1.10 -15.82
CA TRP A 123 1.76 -2.36 -15.49
C TRP A 123 0.85 -3.49 -15.00
N TYR A 124 -0.40 -3.20 -14.63
CA TYR A 124 -1.37 -4.20 -14.16
C TYR A 124 -2.55 -4.38 -15.12
N VAL A 125 -3.08 -5.62 -15.22
CA VAL A 125 -4.22 -5.96 -16.10
C VAL A 125 -5.56 -5.29 -15.73
N TRP A 126 -5.63 -4.69 -14.54
CA TRP A 126 -6.72 -3.83 -14.07
C TRP A 126 -6.45 -2.33 -14.23
N GLY A 127 -5.22 -1.97 -14.62
CA GLY A 127 -4.76 -0.60 -14.86
C GLY A 127 -5.44 0.07 -16.05
N GLN A 128 -5.42 1.41 -16.07
CA GLN A 128 -5.97 2.30 -17.10
C GLN A 128 -7.44 2.07 -17.54
N LYS A 129 -8.20 1.27 -16.77
CA LYS A 129 -9.65 1.04 -16.93
C LYS A 129 -10.56 1.77 -15.90
N PRO A 130 -10.30 2.99 -15.36
CA PRO A 130 -11.04 3.47 -14.18
C PRO A 130 -12.57 3.55 -14.23
N ALA A 131 -13.23 3.61 -15.39
CA ALA A 131 -14.69 3.52 -15.46
C ALA A 131 -15.19 2.15 -14.97
N LEU A 132 -14.51 1.07 -15.38
CA LEU A 132 -14.74 -0.29 -14.91
C LEU A 132 -14.22 -0.49 -13.48
N PHE A 133 -13.10 0.13 -13.10
CA PHE A 133 -12.66 0.15 -11.70
C PHE A 133 -13.73 0.76 -10.80
N LEU A 134 -14.33 1.91 -11.16
CA LEU A 134 -15.35 2.57 -10.35
C LEU A 134 -16.62 1.70 -10.21
N GLU A 135 -16.98 0.93 -11.24
CA GLU A 135 -18.03 -0.09 -11.16
C GLU A 135 -17.66 -1.19 -10.15
N LYS A 136 -16.50 -1.82 -10.31
CA LYS A 136 -16.07 -2.95 -9.45
C LYS A 136 -15.75 -2.51 -8.02
N TRP A 137 -15.18 -1.32 -7.82
CA TRP A 137 -14.95 -0.70 -6.53
C TRP A 137 -16.27 -0.48 -5.78
N LYS A 138 -17.30 0.07 -6.45
CA LYS A 138 -18.65 0.22 -5.88
C LYS A 138 -19.26 -1.15 -5.55
N LEU A 139 -19.10 -2.15 -6.42
CA LEU A 139 -19.60 -3.51 -6.23
C LEU A 139 -18.98 -4.18 -4.98
N VAL A 140 -17.65 -4.23 -4.89
CA VAL A 140 -16.92 -4.81 -3.75
C VAL A 140 -17.20 -4.02 -2.47
N THR A 141 -17.11 -2.68 -2.50
CA THR A 141 -17.41 -1.82 -1.35
C THR A 141 -18.83 -2.04 -0.82
N SER A 142 -19.82 -2.20 -1.70
CA SER A 142 -21.22 -2.43 -1.28
C SER A 142 -21.42 -3.81 -0.66
N ALA A 143 -20.74 -4.84 -1.15
CA ALA A 143 -20.74 -6.17 -0.54
C ALA A 143 -20.05 -6.15 0.84
N VAL A 144 -18.86 -5.56 0.93
CA VAL A 144 -18.06 -5.47 2.17
C VAL A 144 -18.80 -4.66 3.23
N ARG A 145 -19.32 -3.47 2.93
CA ARG A 145 -20.09 -2.65 3.90
C ARG A 145 -21.35 -3.35 4.41
N ARG A 146 -21.96 -4.25 3.62
CA ARG A 146 -23.17 -5.00 4.00
C ARG A 146 -22.88 -6.21 4.89
N VAL A 147 -21.75 -6.88 4.71
CA VAL A 147 -21.44 -8.19 5.35
C VAL A 147 -20.31 -8.09 6.38
N ALA A 148 -19.32 -7.24 6.13
CA ALA A 148 -18.13 -7.03 6.94
C ALA A 148 -17.91 -5.52 7.27
N PRO A 149 -18.86 -4.84 7.95
CA PRO A 149 -18.81 -3.39 8.19
C PRO A 149 -17.66 -2.92 9.10
N LYS A 150 -16.85 -3.83 9.68
CA LYS A 150 -15.62 -3.50 10.42
C LYS A 150 -14.38 -3.41 9.53
N THR A 151 -14.42 -3.96 8.31
CA THR A 151 -13.36 -3.81 7.32
C THR A 151 -13.44 -2.43 6.67
N LEU A 152 -12.32 -1.72 6.64
CA LEU A 152 -12.21 -0.43 5.97
C LEU A 152 -11.76 -0.66 4.52
N MET A 153 -12.31 0.10 3.57
CA MET A 153 -11.82 0.11 2.19
C MET A 153 -10.69 1.11 2.08
N LEU A 154 -9.53 0.68 1.57
CA LEU A 154 -8.35 1.52 1.33
C LEU A 154 -8.13 1.63 -0.17
N TRP A 155 -8.37 2.79 -0.77
CA TRP A 155 -7.92 3.05 -2.14
C TRP A 155 -6.46 3.54 -2.07
N ALA A 156 -5.61 3.09 -2.99
CA ALA A 156 -4.21 3.46 -3.07
C ALA A 156 -3.71 3.35 -4.53
N PRO A 157 -3.63 4.47 -5.26
CA PRO A 157 -3.06 4.56 -6.60
C PRO A 157 -1.67 5.24 -6.61
N ASN A 158 -0.93 5.10 -7.69
CA ASN A 158 0.46 5.56 -7.87
C ASN A 158 0.58 7.07 -8.23
N SER A 159 1.69 7.80 -7.99
CA SER A 159 1.88 9.21 -8.43
C SER A 159 2.83 9.37 -9.60
N GLY A 160 2.44 8.83 -10.75
CA GLY A 160 2.91 9.35 -12.03
C GLY A 160 2.49 10.81 -12.27
N PHE A 161 3.06 11.77 -11.53
CA PHE A 161 3.00 13.19 -11.85
C PHE A 161 4.00 13.51 -12.97
N SER A 162 3.55 13.49 -14.23
CA SER A 162 4.35 13.97 -15.36
C SER A 162 4.52 15.50 -15.31
N ALA A 163 5.67 16.00 -15.75
CA ALA A 163 6.00 17.43 -15.68
C ALA A 163 5.29 18.31 -16.73
N ASP A 164 4.66 17.72 -17.75
CA ASP A 164 3.96 18.44 -18.81
C ASP A 164 2.60 18.99 -18.36
N GLN A 165 2.57 20.25 -17.93
CA GLN A 165 1.34 20.94 -17.53
C GLN A 165 0.35 21.10 -18.70
N ASP A 166 0.84 21.22 -19.94
CA ASP A 166 0.01 21.29 -21.15
C ASP A 166 -0.56 19.93 -21.63
N ALA A 167 -0.32 18.85 -20.87
CA ALA A 167 -1.07 17.59 -21.03
C ALA A 167 -2.55 17.71 -20.57
N LEU A 168 -2.99 18.90 -20.12
CA LEU A 168 -4.39 19.35 -20.07
C LEU A 168 -5.39 18.29 -19.56
N LEU A 169 -5.16 17.83 -18.33
CA LEU A 169 -5.88 16.77 -17.60
C LEU A 169 -5.42 15.32 -17.84
N GLY A 170 -4.31 15.04 -18.52
CA GLY A 170 -3.55 13.78 -18.39
C GLY A 170 -4.32 12.46 -18.62
N GLY A 171 -5.47 12.49 -19.29
CA GLY A 171 -6.41 11.36 -19.42
C GLY A 171 -7.38 11.16 -18.23
N TYR A 172 -7.19 11.86 -17.10
CA TYR A 172 -7.94 11.69 -15.85
C TYR A 172 -9.46 11.95 -15.96
N ALA A 173 -9.90 12.82 -16.87
CA ALA A 173 -11.27 13.33 -16.90
C ALA A 173 -12.37 12.27 -17.15
N LYS A 174 -12.05 11.15 -17.83
CA LYS A 174 -13.01 10.07 -18.14
C LYS A 174 -13.27 9.12 -16.95
N TYR A 175 -12.57 9.37 -15.84
CA TYR A 175 -12.14 8.33 -14.90
C TYR A 175 -12.21 8.80 -13.44
N TRP A 176 -12.77 9.98 -13.20
CA TRP A 176 -12.72 10.72 -11.94
C TRP A 176 -13.95 10.49 -11.05
N PRO A 177 -13.81 9.94 -9.83
CA PRO A 177 -14.92 9.74 -8.90
C PRO A 177 -15.07 10.84 -7.85
N GLY A 178 -14.03 11.67 -7.64
CA GLY A 178 -13.87 12.50 -6.45
C GLY A 178 -12.41 12.66 -6.09
N GLY A 179 -12.15 13.55 -5.14
CA GLY A 179 -10.98 14.41 -5.15
C GLY A 179 -9.61 13.83 -4.86
N GLU A 180 -9.39 12.54 -4.56
CA GLU A 180 -8.66 12.19 -3.32
C GLU A 180 -7.46 11.18 -3.35
N TRP A 181 -6.81 10.82 -4.49
CA TRP A 181 -5.82 9.71 -4.49
C TRP A 181 -4.79 9.70 -5.64
N VAL A 182 -3.44 9.63 -5.40
CA VAL A 182 -2.31 9.23 -6.33
C VAL A 182 -0.88 9.44 -5.66
N ASP A 183 -0.02 8.39 -5.45
CA ASP A 183 1.17 8.29 -4.52
C ASP A 183 2.68 8.59 -4.96
N MET A 184 3.45 7.78 -5.76
CA MET A 184 4.87 8.07 -6.24
C MET A 184 5.27 7.78 -7.74
N ILE A 185 6.40 8.33 -8.29
CA ILE A 185 6.98 8.16 -9.68
C ILE A 185 8.22 7.20 -9.74
N GLY A 186 8.59 6.68 -10.92
CA GLY A 186 9.96 6.19 -11.23
C GLY A 186 10.63 6.88 -12.44
N HIS A 187 11.93 7.22 -12.33
CA HIS A 187 12.78 7.76 -13.42
C HIS A 187 14.18 7.10 -13.42
N GLU A 188 15.13 7.62 -14.20
CA GLU A 188 16.44 7.01 -14.47
C GLU A 188 17.25 6.59 -13.21
N ARG A 189 17.85 5.39 -13.24
CA ARG A 189 18.28 4.66 -12.03
C ARG A 189 19.67 5.09 -11.50
N VAL A 190 19.71 6.01 -10.54
CA VAL A 190 20.93 6.41 -9.81
C VAL A 190 20.75 6.26 -8.30
N ASN A 191 21.74 5.68 -7.61
CA ASN A 191 21.75 5.49 -6.15
C ASN A 191 22.17 6.80 -5.43
N VAL A 192 21.24 7.74 -5.31
CA VAL A 192 21.41 9.02 -4.60
C VAL A 192 20.56 9.08 -3.32
N LEU A 193 20.93 9.96 -2.39
CA LEU A 193 20.05 10.30 -1.27
C LEU A 193 18.82 11.08 -1.79
N PRO A 194 17.62 10.87 -1.22
CA PRO A 194 16.48 11.73 -1.50
C PRO A 194 16.75 13.16 -1.00
N SER A 195 16.17 14.14 -1.67
CA SER A 195 16.24 15.56 -1.31
C SER A 195 15.66 15.78 0.11
N PRO A 196 16.12 16.78 0.89
CA PRO A 196 15.83 16.85 2.33
C PRO A 196 14.34 16.90 2.75
N THR A 197 13.44 17.29 1.84
CA THR A 197 12.00 17.36 2.06
C THR A 197 11.20 16.51 1.07
N GLU A 198 11.85 15.67 0.25
CA GLU A 198 11.24 14.99 -0.90
C GLU A 198 9.97 14.19 -0.53
N ALA A 199 10.04 13.34 0.50
CA ALA A 199 8.87 12.58 0.96
C ALA A 199 7.77 13.48 1.52
N GLN A 200 8.16 14.59 2.16
CA GLN A 200 7.22 15.56 2.74
C GLN A 200 6.49 16.34 1.64
N ASP A 201 7.20 16.78 0.60
CA ASP A 201 6.62 17.54 -0.50
C ASP A 201 5.75 16.67 -1.41
N THR A 202 6.14 15.42 -1.71
CA THR A 202 5.27 14.46 -2.42
C THR A 202 3.96 14.21 -1.67
N ILE A 203 4.01 13.96 -0.36
CA ILE A 203 2.80 13.71 0.44
C ILE A 203 1.96 15.00 0.64
N LYS A 204 2.58 16.18 0.65
CA LYS A 204 1.86 17.47 0.64
C LYS A 204 1.18 17.74 -0.69
N ASP A 205 1.82 17.49 -1.83
CA ASP A 205 1.18 17.65 -3.14
C ASP A 205 0.11 16.57 -3.39
N PHE A 206 0.25 15.37 -2.79
CA PHE A 206 -0.89 14.46 -2.59
C PHE A 206 -1.98 15.21 -1.82
N VAL A 207 -1.82 15.51 -0.53
CA VAL A 207 -2.89 16.04 0.35
C VAL A 207 -3.49 17.37 -0.13
N LYS A 208 -2.77 18.18 -0.91
CA LYS A 208 -3.26 19.39 -1.56
C LYS A 208 -4.23 19.13 -2.71
N LEU A 209 -3.97 18.11 -3.52
CA LEU A 209 -4.92 17.64 -4.54
C LEU A 209 -6.03 16.81 -3.87
N PHE A 210 -5.61 15.95 -2.94
CA PHE A 210 -6.20 14.67 -2.63
C PHE A 210 -6.60 14.49 -1.15
N GLY A 211 -6.31 15.47 -0.29
CA GLY A 211 -6.73 15.47 1.11
C GLY A 211 -8.15 15.98 1.28
N SER A 212 -8.71 15.70 2.45
CA SER A 212 -10.00 16.25 2.83
C SER A 212 -9.84 17.71 3.28
N LYS A 213 -10.72 18.63 2.82
CA LYS A 213 -10.60 20.08 3.10
C LYS A 213 -10.60 20.44 4.59
N ASP A 214 -11.21 19.58 5.40
CA ASP A 214 -11.36 19.74 6.85
C ASP A 214 -10.54 18.70 7.65
N HIS A 215 -9.63 17.96 6.99
CA HIS A 215 -8.87 16.84 7.56
C HIS A 215 -9.75 15.73 8.19
N ASP A 216 -10.92 15.46 7.60
CA ASP A 216 -11.94 14.49 8.04
C ASP A 216 -11.55 13.01 7.78
N ARG A 217 -10.49 12.75 7.01
CA ARG A 217 -10.04 11.41 6.63
C ARG A 217 -8.60 11.12 7.06
N PRO A 218 -8.29 9.89 7.50
CA PRO A 218 -6.92 9.46 7.72
C PRO A 218 -6.26 9.05 6.39
N LEU A 219 -5.09 9.62 6.11
CA LEU A 219 -4.19 9.15 5.06
C LEU A 219 -3.35 7.97 5.55
N VAL A 220 -3.15 7.01 4.66
CA VAL A 220 -2.27 5.85 4.83
C VAL A 220 -1.40 5.76 3.59
N LEU A 221 -0.07 5.85 3.75
CA LEU A 221 0.87 5.54 2.69
C LEU A 221 0.99 4.02 2.59
N ALA A 222 0.11 3.43 1.77
CA ALA A 222 -0.19 2.00 1.74
C ALA A 222 0.98 1.13 1.23
N GLU A 223 1.89 1.71 0.45
CA GLU A 223 3.19 1.13 0.12
C GLU A 223 4.23 2.24 0.05
N THR A 224 5.42 2.01 0.60
CA THR A 224 6.59 2.86 0.35
C THR A 224 7.90 2.10 0.55
N ALA A 225 8.92 2.44 -0.23
CA ALA A 225 10.28 1.98 -0.03
C ALA A 225 11.26 3.00 -0.63
N ALA A 226 12.48 3.02 -0.10
CA ALA A 226 13.60 3.66 -0.76
C ALA A 226 14.37 2.63 -1.59
N SER A 227 14.28 2.78 -2.92
CA SER A 227 14.96 1.91 -3.88
C SER A 227 16.49 2.02 -3.78
N TYR A 228 17.17 0.88 -3.86
CA TYR A 228 18.61 0.82 -4.10
C TYR A 228 18.86 -0.17 -5.23
N THR A 229 19.21 0.32 -6.42
CA THR A 229 19.32 -0.54 -7.60
C THR A 229 20.65 -1.29 -7.58
N ARG A 230 20.56 -2.61 -7.82
CA ARG A 230 21.69 -3.46 -8.18
C ARG A 230 21.49 -4.07 -9.57
N SER A 231 22.59 -4.23 -10.30
CA SER A 231 22.65 -5.02 -11.53
C SER A 231 22.40 -6.51 -11.25
N LEU A 232 22.19 -7.30 -12.31
CA LEU A 232 21.95 -8.74 -12.20
C LEU A 232 23.13 -9.49 -11.54
N ASP A 233 24.37 -9.04 -11.78
CA ASP A 233 25.60 -9.53 -11.11
C ASP A 233 25.87 -8.90 -9.73
N GLY A 234 24.91 -8.14 -9.18
CA GLY A 234 24.88 -7.70 -7.77
C GLY A 234 25.62 -6.40 -7.46
N LYS A 235 26.32 -5.81 -8.43
CA LYS A 235 26.97 -4.49 -8.30
C LYS A 235 25.90 -3.41 -8.12
N PRO A 236 26.15 -2.36 -7.31
CA PRO A 236 25.30 -1.18 -7.30
C PRO A 236 25.19 -0.54 -8.68
N ALA A 237 24.04 0.05 -8.99
CA ALA A 237 23.93 1.08 -10.01
C ALA A 237 24.79 2.32 -9.61
N PRO A 238 25.19 3.17 -10.57
CA PRO A 238 25.96 4.39 -10.29
C PRO A 238 25.30 5.27 -9.22
N GLY A 239 26.11 6.01 -8.46
CA GLY A 239 25.69 6.84 -7.34
C GLY A 239 26.58 6.65 -6.13
N GLU A 240 26.66 7.66 -5.26
CA GLU A 240 27.57 7.70 -4.11
C GLU A 240 26.89 7.29 -2.79
N ALA A 241 25.55 7.23 -2.75
CA ALA A 241 24.82 6.96 -1.52
C ALA A 241 24.76 5.45 -1.22
N ALA A 242 25.04 5.07 0.03
CA ALA A 242 24.92 3.68 0.46
C ALA A 242 23.45 3.28 0.66
N GLU A 243 23.12 2.01 0.39
CA GLU A 243 21.78 1.44 0.52
C GLU A 243 21.11 1.73 1.87
N ARG A 244 21.90 1.69 2.95
CA ARG A 244 21.47 2.03 4.31
C ARG A 244 20.99 3.48 4.39
N ASP A 245 21.74 4.41 3.82
CA ASP A 245 21.60 5.84 4.08
C ASP A 245 20.48 6.44 3.23
N ILE A 246 20.25 5.92 2.02
CA ILE A 246 19.02 6.21 1.25
C ILE A 246 17.79 5.74 2.03
N LYS A 247 17.79 4.48 2.51
CA LYS A 247 16.66 3.89 3.25
C LYS A 247 16.39 4.58 4.59
N LEU A 248 17.44 4.96 5.33
CA LEU A 248 17.30 5.73 6.56
C LEU A 248 16.90 7.19 6.31
N SER A 249 17.40 7.84 5.26
CA SER A 249 17.01 9.22 4.92
C SER A 249 15.52 9.30 4.62
N TRP A 250 15.02 8.46 3.70
CA TRP A 250 13.60 8.40 3.35
C TRP A 250 12.69 8.11 4.55
N MET A 251 13.02 7.08 5.34
CA MET A 251 12.29 6.74 6.57
C MET A 251 12.33 7.89 7.60
N SER A 252 13.45 8.61 7.72
CA SER A 252 13.58 9.72 8.66
C SER A 252 12.71 10.93 8.28
N GLN A 253 12.50 11.18 6.98
CA GLN A 253 11.57 12.19 6.49
C GLN A 253 10.12 11.77 6.78
N LEU A 254 9.74 10.55 6.39
CA LEU A 254 8.40 9.98 6.60
C LEU A 254 7.96 9.99 8.08
N LEU A 255 8.88 9.69 9.00
CA LEU A 255 8.59 9.63 10.43
C LEU A 255 9.01 10.90 11.20
N SER A 256 9.37 11.97 10.49
CA SER A 256 9.78 13.23 11.11
C SER A 256 8.62 13.93 11.85
N ARG A 257 8.95 14.74 12.85
CA ARG A 257 7.96 15.65 13.45
C ARG A 257 7.44 16.68 12.43
N SER A 258 8.29 17.15 11.52
CA SER A 258 7.92 18.02 10.41
C SER A 258 6.79 17.40 9.56
N MET A 259 6.87 16.10 9.24
CA MET A 259 5.80 15.39 8.55
C MET A 259 4.50 15.37 9.36
N ALA A 260 4.57 14.98 10.65
CA ALA A 260 3.40 14.90 11.51
C ALA A 260 2.71 16.26 11.76
N GLU A 261 3.48 17.36 11.73
CA GLU A 261 2.98 18.74 11.86
C GLU A 261 2.42 19.29 10.55
N ALA A 262 3.05 19.00 9.39
CA ALA A 262 2.63 19.49 8.08
C ALA A 262 1.53 18.65 7.42
N VAL A 263 1.44 17.36 7.76
CA VAL A 263 0.45 16.40 7.22
C VAL A 263 -0.23 15.68 8.37
N PRO A 264 -1.08 16.37 9.16
CA PRO A 264 -1.77 15.76 10.29
C PRO A 264 -2.74 14.64 9.88
N GLU A 265 -3.15 14.55 8.61
CA GLU A 265 -3.92 13.40 8.09
C GLU A 265 -3.12 12.10 8.03
N LEU A 266 -1.79 12.11 7.93
CA LEU A 266 -0.97 10.89 7.80
C LEU A 266 -0.95 10.08 9.10
N LYS A 267 -1.62 8.91 9.10
CA LYS A 267 -1.75 8.05 10.30
C LYS A 267 -0.95 6.76 10.23
N ALA A 268 -0.60 6.27 9.04
CA ALA A 268 0.27 5.11 8.91
C ALA A 268 1.11 5.15 7.63
N VAL A 269 2.28 4.49 7.69
CA VAL A 269 3.12 4.14 6.53
C VAL A 269 3.39 2.64 6.54
N VAL A 270 3.34 1.98 5.38
CA VAL A 270 3.60 0.54 5.23
C VAL A 270 4.82 0.33 4.34
N TRP A 271 5.91 -0.16 4.93
CA TRP A 271 7.20 -0.25 4.25
C TRP A 271 7.37 -1.56 3.48
N ALA A 272 7.67 -1.48 2.18
CA ALA A 272 7.99 -2.63 1.33
C ALA A 272 9.46 -3.05 1.47
N LEU A 273 9.69 -4.31 1.82
CA LEU A 273 11.02 -4.86 2.11
C LEU A 273 11.66 -5.55 0.89
N ASP A 274 11.66 -4.86 -0.25
CA ASP A 274 12.04 -5.43 -1.55
C ASP A 274 13.58 -5.37 -1.82
N PRO A 275 14.22 -6.50 -2.23
CA PRO A 275 15.59 -6.54 -2.70
C PRO A 275 15.69 -6.15 -4.20
N VAL A 276 15.44 -4.87 -4.52
CA VAL A 276 15.34 -4.32 -5.89
C VAL A 276 16.50 -4.77 -6.81
N LYS A 277 16.21 -5.74 -7.68
CA LYS A 277 17.03 -6.07 -8.85
C LYS A 277 16.36 -5.57 -10.12
N SER A 278 17.08 -4.80 -10.93
CA SER A 278 16.60 -4.44 -12.27
C SER A 278 16.55 -5.67 -13.16
N LYS A 279 15.35 -6.03 -13.66
CA LYS A 279 15.24 -6.67 -14.97
C LYS A 279 15.48 -5.61 -16.04
N ASN A 280 16.01 -6.06 -17.18
CA ASN A 280 16.39 -5.23 -18.33
C ASN A 280 15.20 -4.44 -18.88
#